data_AF-A0A3N0Z081-F1
#
_entry.id   AF-A0A3N0Z081-F1
#
_cell.length_a   1.000
_cell.length_b   1.000
_cell.length_c   1.000
_cell.angle_alpha   90.00
_cell.angle_beta   90.00
_cell.angle_gamma   90.00
#
_symmetry.space_group_name_H-M   'P 1'
#
loop_
_entity.id
_entity.type
_entity.pdbx_description
1 polymer ?
#
loop_
_entity_poly.entity_id
_entity_poly.type
_entity_poly.pdbx_seq_one_letter_code
_entity_poly.pdbx_strand_id
1 'polypeptide(L)'
;MRGENGSLSVAYCSENLTQEIQAKAKAAYAKAKIFYISVVFWLILAPDVSVVSSSVSGHEGGNVSVQCFYRSRYHSLKQWCRYKDQSCYTVNDTSQNPSVQISDDVRNRSFTVLTTGLRLSDSGWFWCSAREAMNPVHLNVTEAEPGSVITDTSTEE
;
A
#
# COMPACT_ATOMS: atom_id res chain seq x y z
N MET A 1 -37.98 -12.64 -70.87
CA MET A 1 -37.50 -13.34 -69.67
C MET A 1 -36.72 -12.34 -68.82
N ARG A 2 -37.40 -11.75 -67.84
CA ARG A 2 -36.96 -10.60 -67.03
C ARG A 2 -36.24 -11.12 -65.78
N GLY A 3 -35.22 -10.42 -65.31
CA GLY A 3 -34.15 -10.92 -64.45
C GLY A 3 -34.53 -11.44 -63.06
N GLU A 4 -33.94 -12.59 -62.70
CA GLU A 4 -33.96 -13.15 -61.34
C GLU A 4 -32.54 -13.32 -60.74
N ASN A 5 -31.47 -13.16 -61.54
CA ASN A 5 -30.09 -13.33 -61.06
C ASN A 5 -29.53 -12.12 -60.26
N GLY A 6 -30.19 -10.96 -60.31
CA GLY A 6 -29.74 -9.76 -59.59
C GLY A 6 -30.07 -9.78 -58.09
N SER A 7 -31.17 -10.43 -57.69
CA SER A 7 -31.66 -10.42 -56.30
C SER A 7 -30.79 -11.28 -55.38
N LEU A 8 -30.38 -12.46 -55.85
CA LEU A 8 -29.56 -13.41 -55.06
C LEU A 8 -28.15 -12.85 -54.76
N SER A 9 -27.55 -12.14 -55.73
CA SER A 9 -26.22 -11.52 -55.57
C SER A 9 -26.22 -10.37 -54.57
N VAL A 10 -27.30 -9.58 -54.52
CA VAL A 10 -27.44 -8.47 -53.58
C VAL A 10 -27.67 -8.97 -52.17
N ALA A 11 -28.51 -10.00 -52.00
CA ALA A 11 -28.73 -10.66 -50.70
C ALA A 11 -27.43 -11.26 -50.15
N TYR A 12 -26.68 -12.00 -50.97
CA TYR A 12 -25.39 -12.59 -50.59
C TYR A 12 -24.33 -11.52 -50.20
N CYS A 13 -24.23 -10.43 -50.97
CA CYS A 13 -23.36 -9.32 -50.61
C CYS A 13 -23.79 -8.63 -49.29
N SER A 14 -25.09 -8.50 -49.04
CA SER A 14 -25.61 -7.89 -47.81
C SER A 14 -25.38 -8.77 -46.58
N GLU A 15 -25.51 -10.10 -46.71
CA GLU A 15 -25.21 -11.07 -45.65
C GLU A 15 -23.72 -11.10 -45.33
N ASN A 16 -22.84 -11.12 -46.34
CA ASN A 16 -21.40 -11.12 -46.13
C ASN A 16 -20.91 -9.80 -45.53
N LEU A 17 -21.44 -8.66 -45.99
CA LEU A 17 -21.14 -7.34 -45.42
C LEU A 17 -21.60 -7.23 -43.95
N THR A 18 -22.78 -7.74 -43.61
CA THR A 18 -23.27 -7.75 -42.23
C THR A 18 -22.44 -8.68 -41.33
N GLN A 19 -22.01 -9.85 -41.83
CA GLN A 19 -21.08 -10.74 -41.11
C GLN A 19 -19.70 -10.09 -40.88
N GLU A 20 -19.14 -9.41 -41.89
CA GLU A 20 -17.85 -8.71 -41.78
C GLU A 20 -17.90 -7.56 -40.75
N ILE A 21 -18.99 -6.77 -40.77
CA ILE A 21 -19.23 -5.71 -39.78
C ILE A 21 -19.37 -6.30 -38.38
N GLN A 22 -20.14 -7.39 -38.22
CA GLN A 22 -20.28 -8.09 -36.94
C GLN A 22 -18.94 -8.64 -36.43
N ALA A 23 -18.09 -9.19 -37.30
CA ALA A 23 -16.77 -9.69 -36.93
C ALA A 23 -15.84 -8.57 -36.45
N LYS A 24 -15.81 -7.44 -37.17
CA LYS A 24 -15.05 -6.24 -36.77
C LYS A 24 -15.54 -5.67 -35.44
N ALA A 25 -16.85 -5.60 -35.24
CA ALA A 25 -17.46 -5.14 -34.00
C ALA A 25 -17.13 -6.06 -32.81
N LYS A 26 -17.21 -7.38 -32.99
CA LYS A 26 -16.80 -8.37 -31.98
C LYS A 26 -15.32 -8.25 -31.64
N ALA A 27 -14.45 -8.08 -32.64
CA ALA A 27 -13.01 -7.89 -32.44
C ALA A 27 -12.69 -6.57 -31.71
N ALA A 28 -13.36 -5.47 -32.08
CA ALA A 28 -13.22 -4.18 -31.41
C ALA A 28 -13.71 -4.24 -29.95
N TYR A 29 -14.85 -4.88 -29.69
CA TYR A 29 -15.36 -5.10 -28.34
C TYR A 29 -14.44 -6.00 -27.52
N ALA A 30 -13.92 -7.09 -28.08
CA ALA A 30 -12.97 -7.96 -27.39
C ALA A 30 -11.70 -7.18 -26.99
N LYS A 31 -11.15 -6.35 -27.89
CA LYS A 31 -9.99 -5.49 -27.60
C LYS A 31 -10.30 -4.45 -26.53
N ALA A 32 -11.43 -3.75 -26.64
CA ALA A 32 -11.87 -2.76 -25.65
C ALA A 32 -12.12 -3.40 -24.28
N LYS A 33 -12.70 -4.61 -24.26
CA LYS A 33 -12.97 -5.37 -23.04
C LYS A 33 -11.68 -5.89 -22.39
N ILE A 34 -10.73 -6.39 -23.17
CA ILE A 34 -9.39 -6.78 -22.67
C ILE A 34 -8.70 -5.56 -22.05
N PHE A 35 -8.68 -4.43 -22.78
CA PHE A 35 -8.10 -3.20 -22.28
C PHE A 35 -8.77 -2.73 -20.98
N TYR A 36 -10.11 -2.73 -20.94
CA TYR A 36 -10.87 -2.37 -19.75
C TYR A 36 -10.61 -3.33 -18.58
N ILE A 37 -10.59 -4.64 -18.81
CA ILE A 37 -10.29 -5.64 -17.79
C ILE A 37 -8.87 -5.42 -17.25
N SER A 38 -7.88 -5.17 -18.11
CA SER A 38 -6.52 -4.86 -17.67
C SER A 38 -6.51 -3.62 -16.77
N VAL A 39 -7.14 -2.51 -17.19
CA VAL A 39 -7.20 -1.28 -16.39
C VAL A 39 -7.89 -1.49 -15.05
N VAL A 40 -9.04 -2.19 -15.04
CA VAL A 40 -9.79 -2.49 -13.81
C VAL A 40 -9.01 -3.42 -12.89
N PHE A 41 -8.33 -4.43 -13.45
CA PHE A 41 -7.48 -5.34 -12.69
C PHE A 41 -6.30 -4.62 -12.03
N TRP A 42 -5.64 -3.71 -12.76
CA TRP A 42 -4.62 -2.83 -12.19
C TRP A 42 -5.15 -1.94 -11.07
N LEU A 43 -6.39 -1.45 -11.18
CA LEU A 43 -7.03 -0.64 -10.13
C LEU A 43 -7.38 -1.47 -8.87
N ILE A 44 -7.82 -2.73 -9.06
CA ILE A 44 -8.26 -3.62 -7.98
C ILE A 44 -7.07 -4.25 -7.23
N LEU A 45 -5.94 -4.52 -7.91
CA LEU A 45 -4.82 -5.25 -7.30
C LEU A 45 -3.95 -4.44 -6.34
N ALA A 46 -4.03 -3.12 -6.36
CA ALA A 46 -3.06 -2.35 -5.60
C ALA A 46 -3.37 -2.39 -4.09
N PRO A 47 -2.35 -2.61 -3.25
CA PRO A 47 -2.51 -3.06 -1.88
C PRO A 47 -3.21 -2.02 -1.02
N ASP A 48 -4.00 -2.52 -0.07
CA ASP A 48 -4.78 -1.70 0.86
C ASP A 48 -3.91 -0.92 1.87
N VAL A 49 -2.65 -1.31 2.04
CA VAL A 49 -1.62 -0.61 2.81
C VAL A 49 -0.31 -0.55 2.03
N SER A 50 0.37 0.59 2.11
CA SER A 50 1.73 0.79 1.58
C SER A 50 2.56 1.62 2.55
N VAL A 51 3.89 1.51 2.50
CA VAL A 51 4.82 2.26 3.37
C VAL A 51 5.68 3.18 2.52
N VAL A 52 6.04 4.37 3.04
CA VAL A 52 6.99 5.28 2.36
C VAL A 52 8.35 4.60 2.17
N SER A 53 8.86 3.99 3.24
CA SER A 53 10.12 3.26 3.24
C SER A 53 9.96 1.89 3.90
N SER A 54 10.31 0.83 3.18
CA SER A 54 10.30 -0.54 3.69
C SER A 54 11.51 -0.85 4.59
N SER A 55 12.48 0.07 4.68
CA SER A 55 13.59 -0.01 5.60
C SER A 55 13.89 1.36 6.21
N VAL A 56 14.02 1.38 7.54
CA VAL A 56 14.35 2.59 8.30
C VAL A 56 15.49 2.26 9.24
N SER A 57 16.36 3.25 9.49
CA SER A 57 17.50 3.10 10.39
C SER A 57 17.51 4.21 11.43
N GLY A 58 17.99 3.87 12.62
CA GLY A 58 18.25 4.82 13.71
C GLY A 58 19.47 4.38 14.51
N HIS A 59 19.90 5.21 15.45
CA HIS A 59 20.93 4.85 16.42
C HIS A 59 20.29 4.63 17.80
N GLU A 60 20.99 3.94 18.68
CA GLU A 60 20.57 3.73 20.06
C GLU A 60 20.33 5.06 20.78
N GLY A 61 19.26 5.13 21.57
CA GLY A 61 18.74 6.36 22.19
C GLY A 61 18.00 7.31 21.23
N GLY A 62 18.12 7.11 19.91
CA GLY A 62 17.50 7.94 18.88
C GLY A 62 16.01 7.68 18.68
N ASN A 63 15.47 8.26 17.61
CA ASN A 63 14.09 8.07 17.20
C ASN A 63 13.99 7.67 15.72
N VAL A 64 12.86 7.09 15.35
CA VAL A 64 12.53 6.75 13.97
C VAL A 64 11.06 7.04 13.71
N SER A 65 10.76 7.51 12.51
CA SER A 65 9.39 7.71 12.04
C SER A 65 9.12 6.82 10.83
N VAL A 66 7.95 6.19 10.83
CA VAL A 66 7.48 5.33 9.74
C VAL A 66 6.11 5.82 9.32
N GLN A 67 5.98 6.23 8.07
CA GLN A 67 4.70 6.67 7.51
C GLN A 67 4.09 5.58 6.63
N CYS A 68 2.85 5.22 6.96
CA CYS A 68 2.11 4.14 6.33
C CYS A 68 0.79 4.66 5.75
N PHE A 69 0.59 4.45 4.46
CA PHE A 69 -0.61 4.82 3.73
C PHE A 69 -1.60 3.67 3.70
N TYR A 70 -2.88 4.01 3.64
CA TYR A 70 -3.96 3.04 3.51
C TYR A 70 -5.02 3.50 2.50
N ARG A 71 -5.70 2.54 1.86
CA ARG A 71 -6.78 2.82 0.89
C ARG A 71 -8.18 2.84 1.50
N SER A 72 -8.34 2.23 2.67
CA SER A 72 -9.64 2.05 3.33
C SER A 72 -10.40 3.37 3.50
N ARG A 73 -11.64 3.40 3.00
CA ARG A 73 -12.59 4.52 3.18
C ARG A 73 -13.20 4.59 4.58
N TYR A 74 -12.95 3.57 5.41
CA TYR A 74 -13.43 3.49 6.79
C TYR A 74 -12.27 3.67 7.76
N HIS A 75 -12.56 4.24 8.94
CA HIS A 75 -11.65 4.32 10.08
C HIS A 75 -11.29 2.90 10.55
N SER A 76 -10.33 2.27 9.88
CA SER A 76 -9.75 1.00 10.31
C SER A 76 -8.77 1.25 11.44
N LEU A 77 -8.74 0.31 12.40
CA LEU A 77 -7.70 0.28 13.42
C LEU A 77 -6.33 0.20 12.74
N LYS A 78 -5.45 1.14 13.09
CA LYS A 78 -4.06 1.16 12.62
C LYS A 78 -3.19 0.52 13.67
N GLN A 79 -2.33 -0.40 13.24
CA GLN A 79 -1.43 -1.07 14.16
C GLN A 79 -0.01 -1.10 13.64
N TRP A 80 0.91 -1.08 14.60
CA TRP A 80 2.32 -1.31 14.40
C TRP A 80 2.67 -2.59 15.16
N CYS A 81 2.94 -3.67 14.43
CA CYS A 81 3.17 -4.98 15.02
C CYS A 81 4.61 -5.44 14.85
N ARG A 82 5.23 -5.87 15.93
CA ARG A 82 6.57 -6.44 15.94
C ARG A 82 6.52 -7.93 15.63
N TYR A 83 7.34 -8.37 14.69
CA TYR A 83 7.34 -9.78 14.27
C TYR A 83 7.90 -10.72 15.35
N LYS A 84 8.93 -10.29 16.08
CA LYS A 84 9.70 -11.12 17.02
C LYS A 84 8.87 -11.69 18.16
N ASP A 85 8.04 -10.86 18.78
CA ASP A 85 7.24 -11.18 19.98
C ASP A 85 5.73 -11.04 19.72
N GLN A 86 5.33 -10.76 18.48
CA GLN A 86 3.95 -10.55 18.07
C GLN A 86 3.24 -9.41 18.84
N SER A 87 4.00 -8.52 19.47
CA SER A 87 3.44 -7.34 20.13
C SER A 87 2.88 -6.36 19.10
N CYS A 88 1.74 -5.74 19.40
CA CYS A 88 1.08 -4.79 18.51
C CYS A 88 0.68 -3.53 19.26
N TYR A 89 1.01 -2.37 18.69
CA TYR A 89 0.67 -1.05 19.21
C TYR A 89 -0.42 -0.43 18.35
N THR A 90 -1.35 0.32 18.96
CA THR A 90 -2.45 0.98 18.25
C THR A 90 -2.52 2.46 18.66
N VAL A 91 -3.24 3.27 17.86
CA VAL A 91 -3.37 4.73 18.08
C VAL A 91 -3.80 5.11 19.50
N ASN A 92 -4.63 4.28 20.16
CA ASN A 92 -5.15 4.56 21.50
C ASN A 92 -4.42 3.80 22.61
N ASP A 93 -3.43 2.98 22.29
CA ASP A 93 -2.80 2.11 23.28
C ASP A 93 -1.47 2.70 23.78
N THR A 94 -1.58 3.73 24.61
CA THR A 94 -0.45 4.29 25.36
C THR A 94 -0.07 3.44 26.57
N SER A 95 -0.83 2.39 26.88
CA SER A 95 -0.66 1.57 28.09
C SER A 95 0.45 0.51 27.96
N GLN A 96 0.73 0.04 26.74
CA GLN A 96 1.68 -1.05 26.52
C GLN A 96 3.14 -0.58 26.33
N ASN A 97 3.38 0.59 25.72
CA ASN A 97 4.74 1.15 25.61
C ASN A 97 4.69 2.66 25.31
N PRO A 98 5.13 3.54 26.23
CA PRO A 98 5.11 4.99 26.02
C PRO A 98 6.07 5.44 24.89
N SER A 99 7.01 4.58 24.49
CA SER A 99 8.04 4.90 23.50
C SER A 99 7.53 4.84 22.06
N VAL A 100 6.36 4.20 21.83
CA VAL A 100 5.72 4.08 20.51
C VAL A 100 4.46 4.94 20.49
N GLN A 101 4.40 5.90 19.57
CA GLN A 101 3.25 6.76 19.36
C GLN A 101 2.75 6.61 17.93
N ILE A 102 1.44 6.46 17.75
CA ILE A 102 0.83 6.34 16.42
C ILE A 102 -0.17 7.48 16.24
N SER A 103 0.01 8.26 15.17
CA SER A 103 -0.87 9.37 14.81
C SER A 103 -1.51 9.11 13.46
N ASP A 104 -2.85 9.20 13.37
CA ASP A 104 -3.62 8.95 12.13
C ASP A 104 -3.98 10.27 11.42
N ASP A 105 -3.46 10.47 10.21
CA ASP A 105 -3.85 11.54 9.28
C ASP A 105 -4.88 10.99 8.27
N VAL A 106 -6.14 11.09 8.68
CA VAL A 106 -7.29 10.60 7.92
C VAL A 106 -7.45 11.32 6.58
N ARG A 107 -7.04 12.59 6.48
CA ARG A 107 -7.17 13.39 5.24
C ARG A 107 -6.24 12.86 4.15
N ASN A 108 -4.99 12.59 4.53
CA ASN A 108 -3.98 12.04 3.63
C ASN A 108 -4.03 10.52 3.53
N ARG A 109 -4.92 9.86 4.29
CA ARG A 109 -5.03 8.41 4.41
C ARG A 109 -3.70 7.77 4.77
N SER A 110 -3.04 8.35 5.76
CA SER A 110 -1.77 7.86 6.26
C SER A 110 -1.72 7.93 7.77
N PHE A 111 -1.06 6.98 8.42
CA PHE A 111 -0.70 7.10 9.83
C PHE A 111 0.81 7.09 9.97
N THR A 112 1.31 7.78 10.99
CA THR A 112 2.73 7.87 11.31
C THR A 112 2.98 7.16 12.62
N VAL A 113 3.92 6.23 12.61
CA VAL A 113 4.46 5.57 13.80
C VAL A 113 5.76 6.27 14.16
N LEU A 114 5.80 6.86 15.35
CA LEU A 114 7.00 7.42 15.94
C LEU A 114 7.48 6.50 17.06
N THR A 115 8.69 5.97 16.93
CA THR A 115 9.35 5.21 18.01
C THR A 115 10.54 6.02 18.52
N THR A 116 10.58 6.23 19.84
CA THR A 116 11.59 7.04 20.53
C THR A 116 12.41 6.17 21.48
N GLY A 117 13.62 6.61 21.83
CA GLY A 117 14.48 5.87 22.77
C GLY A 117 14.84 4.48 22.26
N LEU A 118 15.20 4.38 20.97
CA LEU A 118 15.53 3.12 20.31
C LEU A 118 16.62 2.35 21.06
N ARG A 119 16.46 1.04 21.17
CA ARG A 119 17.49 0.12 21.71
C ARG A 119 18.02 -0.75 20.59
N LEU A 120 19.27 -1.21 20.70
CA LEU A 120 19.80 -2.19 19.75
C LEU A 120 18.90 -3.42 19.60
N SER A 121 18.26 -3.83 20.71
CA SER A 121 17.31 -4.93 20.76
C SER A 121 16.06 -4.71 19.94
N ASP A 122 15.74 -3.47 19.53
CA ASP A 122 14.53 -3.12 18.78
C ASP A 122 14.63 -3.44 17.29
N SER A 123 15.84 -3.67 16.79
CA SER A 123 16.08 -4.08 15.40
C SER A 123 15.26 -5.31 15.00
N GLY A 124 14.77 -5.31 13.76
CA GLY A 124 14.06 -6.44 13.16
C GLY A 124 12.86 -6.02 12.30
N TRP A 125 12.00 -7.01 12.05
CA TRP A 125 10.83 -6.84 11.20
C TRP A 125 9.60 -6.39 11.98
N PHE A 126 8.90 -5.43 11.40
CA PHE A 126 7.63 -4.91 11.85
C PHE A 126 6.62 -4.88 10.70
N TRP A 127 5.34 -4.74 11.05
CA TRP A 127 4.25 -4.61 10.10
C TRP A 127 3.47 -3.34 10.40
N CYS A 128 3.29 -2.53 9.36
CA CYS A 128 2.19 -1.59 9.33
C CYS A 128 0.94 -2.32 8.91
N SER A 129 -0.10 -2.28 9.75
CA SER A 129 -1.39 -2.87 9.42
C SER A 129 -2.53 -1.86 9.49
N ALA A 130 -3.46 -2.01 8.55
CA ALA A 130 -4.76 -1.37 8.59
C ALA A 130 -5.79 -2.40 8.11
N ARG A 131 -6.63 -2.89 9.04
CA ARG A 131 -7.55 -4.02 8.80
C ARG A 131 -6.76 -5.30 8.44
N GLU A 132 -7.06 -5.94 7.31
CA GLU A 132 -6.41 -7.17 6.82
C GLU A 132 -5.14 -6.89 6.02
N ALA A 133 -4.90 -5.62 5.68
CA ALA A 133 -3.75 -5.23 4.88
C ALA A 133 -2.52 -5.02 5.77
N MET A 134 -1.42 -5.64 5.37
CA MET A 134 -0.16 -5.62 6.10
C MET A 134 0.98 -5.29 5.14
N ASN A 135 1.93 -4.48 5.58
CA ASN A 135 3.13 -4.19 4.81
C ASN A 135 4.37 -4.21 5.72
N PRO A 136 5.43 -4.97 5.37
CA PRO A 136 6.57 -5.14 6.24
C PRO A 136 7.49 -3.92 6.21
N VAL A 137 8.15 -3.69 7.34
CA VAL A 137 9.15 -2.64 7.53
C VAL A 137 10.31 -3.24 8.32
N HIS A 138 11.53 -3.06 7.82
CA HIS A 138 12.74 -3.46 8.54
C HIS A 138 13.32 -2.26 9.30
N LEU A 139 13.37 -2.35 10.62
CA LEU A 139 14.02 -1.38 11.50
C LEU A 139 15.44 -1.85 11.82
N ASN A 140 16.43 -1.03 11.50
CA ASN A 140 17.83 -1.27 11.86
C ASN A 140 18.29 -0.25 12.89
N VAL A 141 18.70 -0.70 14.08
CA VAL A 141 19.25 0.16 15.13
C VAL A 141 20.76 -0.09 15.23
N THR A 142 21.52 0.99 15.14
CA THR A 142 22.99 0.98 15.25
C THR A 142 23.43 1.59 16.59
N GLU A 143 24.68 1.36 17.00
CA GLU A 143 25.21 2.00 18.20
C GLU A 143 25.22 3.53 18.04
N ALA A 144 25.02 4.24 19.15
CA ALA A 144 25.18 5.69 19.15
C ALA A 144 26.65 6.04 18.94
N GLU A 145 26.93 7.08 18.16
CA GLU A 145 28.31 7.56 18.03
C GLU A 145 28.82 8.05 19.40
N PRO A 146 30.10 7.79 19.75
CA PRO A 146 30.66 8.04 21.08
C PRO A 146 30.80 9.53 21.51
N GLY A 147 30.05 10.46 20.91
CA GLY A 147 30.08 11.91 21.21
C GLY A 147 28.87 12.47 21.97
N SER A 148 27.83 11.68 22.27
CA SER A 148 26.57 12.18 22.86
C SER A 148 26.49 12.09 24.39
N VAL A 149 27.59 11.87 25.11
CA VAL A 149 27.59 11.92 26.58
C VAL A 149 27.46 13.38 27.01
N ILE A 150 26.22 13.85 27.18
CA ILE A 150 25.96 15.04 27.98
C ILE A 150 26.32 14.68 29.41
N THR A 151 27.47 15.18 29.83
CA THR A 151 27.92 15.18 31.22
C THR A 151 26.99 16.12 31.97
N ASP A 152 25.98 15.58 32.64
CA ASP A 152 25.30 16.30 33.72
C ASP A 152 26.34 16.49 34.84
N THR A 153 27.08 17.59 34.75
CA THR A 153 27.91 18.09 35.83
C THR A 153 27.05 19.09 36.59
N SER A 154 26.17 18.61 37.46
CA SER A 154 25.65 19.44 38.54
C SER A 154 26.72 19.50 39.62
N THR A 155 27.58 20.51 39.53
CA THR A 155 28.38 21.02 40.65
C THR A 155 27.44 21.45 41.78
N GLU A 156 27.52 20.77 42.92
CA GLU A 156 27.25 21.37 44.23
C GLU A 156 28.46 22.21 44.61
N GLU A 157 28.28 23.52 44.73
CA GLU A 157 28.92 24.35 45.77
C GLU A 157 28.00 25.54 46.11
#